data_AF-A0A1X1Q5P4-F1
#
_entry.id   AF-A0A1X1Q5P4-F1
#
_cell.length_a   1.000
_cell.length_b   1.000
_cell.length_c   1.000
_cell.angle_alpha   90.00
_cell.angle_beta   90.00
_cell.angle_gamma   90.00
#
_symmetry.space_group_name_H-M   'P 1'
#
loop_
_entity.id
_entity.type
_entity.pdbx_description
1 polymer ?
#
loop_
_entity_poly.entity_id
_entity_poly.type
_entity_poly.pdbx_seq_one_letter_code
_entity_poly.pdbx_strand_id
1 'polypeptide(L)'
;MYGDLLSKEKEILQTYSKNIETYNELGEILHNKLTEMIKKHNFFTMEVCYRVKTVDSLADKLRRKSGKYQSIYDITDLCGARIICYLNDTVDEISDALRETFVVDEENSVDKRKALSATQFGYLSLHNIISLKPEDGYKEEFCKIRCEIQIRTVLQHAWAEIEHDLGYKSSFGVPSAIRREFSRIAGLLEIADNQFVELSENIKNYKHGIIEQIAHGEYQILPLDEVTLNEYLSKNDEYFEFIEMYSNALQMEYLPTPAYNHLRNLFWFEIKTLGDLYGAFLEYSDIMLKLTRYYARETHTEYFTTNLLFNNLCQAILIKNKYTREQVKRFYGLSASGNDKKVRHDTDELFEISRKLRLVNESKWISGIWGDA
;
A
#
# COMPACT_ATOMS: atom_id res chain seq x y z
N MET A 1 37.49 -1.98 34.00
CA MET A 1 36.64 -2.73 33.06
C MET A 1 37.12 -2.71 31.60
N TYR A 2 38.04 -1.80 31.20
CA TYR A 2 38.54 -1.71 29.81
C TYR A 2 40.07 -1.66 29.72
N GLY A 3 40.77 -2.51 30.50
CA GLY A 3 42.24 -2.46 30.65
C GLY A 3 42.99 -2.56 29.33
N ASP A 4 42.44 -3.33 28.39
CA ASP A 4 43.07 -3.80 27.16
C ASP A 4 42.97 -2.80 25.99
N LEU A 5 42.22 -1.70 26.17
CA LEU A 5 42.11 -0.63 25.18
C LEU A 5 43.35 0.28 25.21
N LEU A 6 43.75 0.79 24.05
CA LEU A 6 44.78 1.82 23.90
C LEU A 6 44.34 3.12 24.57
N SER A 7 45.30 4.00 24.90
CA SER A 7 45.00 5.27 25.57
C SER A 7 43.98 6.12 24.81
N LYS A 8 44.12 6.23 23.49
CA LYS A 8 43.17 6.97 22.63
C LYS A 8 41.79 6.35 22.60
N GLU A 9 41.70 5.02 22.59
CA GLU A 9 40.42 4.30 22.58
C GLU A 9 39.67 4.49 23.91
N LYS A 10 40.40 4.54 25.03
CA LYS A 10 39.84 4.88 26.35
C LYS A 10 39.29 6.32 26.37
N GLU A 11 40.01 7.27 25.78
CA GLU A 11 39.58 8.67 25.66
C GLU A 11 38.31 8.82 24.80
N ILE A 12 38.25 8.12 23.67
CA ILE A 12 37.04 8.07 22.82
C ILE A 12 35.85 7.52 23.63
N LEU A 13 36.04 6.40 24.33
CA LEU A 13 34.97 5.75 25.11
C LEU A 13 34.49 6.64 26.26
N GLN A 14 35.39 7.36 26.93
CA GLN A 14 35.06 8.31 27.99
C GLN A 14 34.28 9.51 27.44
N THR A 15 34.75 10.10 26.33
CA THR A 15 34.08 11.21 25.65
C THR A 15 32.67 10.80 25.20
N TYR A 16 32.52 9.59 24.65
CA TYR A 16 31.22 9.06 24.25
C TYR A 16 30.28 8.87 25.45
N SER A 17 30.76 8.20 26.50
CA SER A 17 29.96 7.94 27.70
C SER A 17 29.52 9.22 28.41
N LYS A 18 30.34 10.27 28.40
CA LYS A 18 30.01 11.57 29.00
C LYS A 18 28.93 12.32 28.21
N ASN A 19 28.91 12.16 26.90
CA ASN A 19 28.02 12.89 25.99
C ASN A 19 26.90 12.00 25.42
N ILE A 20 26.54 10.90 26.08
CA ILE A 20 25.57 9.93 25.54
C ILE A 20 24.22 10.57 25.22
N GLU A 21 23.77 11.53 26.03
CA GLU A 21 22.52 12.26 25.79
C GLU A 21 22.53 13.09 24.51
N THR A 22 23.68 13.65 24.13
CA THR A 22 23.87 14.36 22.86
C THR A 22 23.62 13.42 21.67
N TYR A 23 24.06 12.16 21.77
CA TYR A 23 23.82 11.16 20.71
C TYR A 23 22.37 10.67 20.69
N ASN A 24 21.71 10.58 21.86
CA ASN A 24 20.28 10.28 21.96
C ASN A 24 19.43 11.38 21.28
N GLU A 25 19.70 12.65 21.60
CA GLU A 25 19.04 13.81 20.99
C GLU A 25 19.27 13.83 19.47
N LEU A 26 20.50 13.58 19.01
CA LEU A 26 20.81 13.46 17.58
C LEU A 26 20.04 12.30 16.92
N GLY A 27 19.88 11.17 17.61
CA GLY A 27 19.11 10.03 17.11
C GLY A 27 17.64 10.36 16.90
N GLU A 28 17.02 11.08 17.82
CA GLU A 28 15.64 11.56 17.68
C GLU A 28 15.49 12.56 16.52
N ILE A 29 16.41 13.52 16.41
CA ILE A 29 16.44 14.47 15.28
C ILE A 29 16.55 13.72 13.96
N LEU A 30 17.47 12.75 13.88
CA LEU A 30 17.68 11.94 12.69
C LEU A 30 16.41 11.17 12.30
N HIS A 31 15.78 10.50 13.27
CA HIS A 31 14.55 9.76 13.05
C HIS A 31 13.41 10.65 12.55
N ASN A 32 13.22 11.82 13.14
CA ASN A 32 12.17 12.76 12.74
C ASN A 32 12.38 13.25 11.31
N LYS A 33 13.61 13.67 10.97
CA LYS A 33 13.95 14.18 9.63
C LYS A 33 13.81 13.11 8.56
N LEU A 34 14.20 11.87 8.85
CA LEU A 34 13.99 10.72 7.94
C LEU A 34 12.50 10.42 7.74
N THR A 35 11.72 10.42 8.83
CA THR A 35 10.27 10.18 8.77
C THR A 35 9.55 11.25 7.96
N GLU A 36 9.92 12.52 8.13
CA GLU A 36 9.40 13.64 7.33
C GLU A 36 9.77 13.52 5.85
N MET A 37 11.03 13.20 5.55
CA MET A 37 11.49 12.95 4.18
C MET A 37 10.67 11.83 3.52
N ILE A 38 10.46 10.71 4.21
CA ILE A 38 9.71 9.57 3.69
C ILE A 38 8.24 9.94 3.41
N LYS A 39 7.61 10.68 4.32
CA LYS A 39 6.24 11.18 4.12
C LYS A 39 6.14 12.16 2.96
N LYS A 40 7.08 13.10 2.85
CA LYS A 40 7.12 14.12 1.79
C LYS A 40 7.19 13.49 0.40
N HIS A 41 8.00 12.45 0.23
CA HIS A 41 8.18 11.77 -1.06
C HIS A 41 7.21 10.59 -1.26
N ASN A 42 6.38 10.27 -0.27
CA ASN A 42 5.46 9.13 -0.29
C ASN A 42 6.17 7.80 -0.60
N PHE A 43 7.36 7.60 -0.02
CA PHE A 43 8.13 6.36 -0.24
C PHE A 43 7.43 5.16 0.38
N PHE A 44 7.46 4.03 -0.32
CA PHE A 44 6.79 2.80 0.11
C PHE A 44 7.63 2.02 1.14
N THR A 45 7.63 2.54 2.37
CA THR A 45 8.40 2.00 3.49
C THR A 45 7.54 1.29 4.52
N MET A 46 8.07 0.22 5.11
CA MET A 46 7.47 -0.48 6.25
C MET A 46 7.79 0.22 7.56
N GLU A 47 9.06 0.57 7.79
CA GLU A 47 9.52 1.10 9.07
C GLU A 47 10.77 1.97 8.92
N VAL A 48 10.87 2.98 9.78
CA VAL A 48 12.08 3.75 10.04
C VAL A 48 12.40 3.60 11.52
N CYS A 49 13.56 3.06 11.83
CA CYS A 49 14.03 2.94 13.21
C CYS A 49 15.42 3.55 13.34
N TYR A 50 15.74 4.02 14.54
CA TYR A 50 17.07 4.54 14.85
C TYR A 50 17.66 3.83 16.05
N ARG A 51 18.98 3.87 16.14
CA ARG A 51 19.73 3.28 17.24
C ARG A 51 20.96 4.11 17.53
N VAL A 52 21.10 4.47 18.79
CA VAL A 52 22.36 4.97 19.36
C VAL A 52 23.15 3.78 19.90
N LYS A 53 24.45 3.72 19.59
CA LYS A 53 25.29 2.60 20.01
C LYS A 53 25.46 2.59 21.53
N THR A 54 25.42 1.42 22.16
CA THR A 54 25.71 1.33 23.61
C THR A 54 27.21 1.49 23.87
N VAL A 55 27.58 1.94 25.08
CA VAL A 55 28.98 2.08 25.49
C VAL A 55 29.73 0.75 25.34
N ASP A 56 29.13 -0.36 25.74
CA ASP A 56 29.74 -1.69 25.61
C ASP A 56 29.95 -2.09 24.13
N SER A 57 28.95 -1.85 23.28
CA SER A 57 29.07 -2.12 21.84
C SER A 57 30.17 -1.26 21.18
N LEU A 58 30.35 -0.02 21.65
CA LEU A 58 31.44 0.85 21.20
C LEU A 58 32.79 0.31 21.67
N ALA A 59 32.91 -0.08 22.95
CA ALA A 59 34.13 -0.68 23.48
C ALA A 59 34.54 -1.93 22.70
N ASP A 60 33.60 -2.82 22.41
CA ASP A 60 33.85 -4.03 21.61
C ASP A 60 34.27 -3.70 20.16
N LYS A 61 33.69 -2.64 19.57
CA LYS A 61 34.10 -2.17 18.24
C LYS A 61 35.53 -1.63 18.25
N LEU A 62 35.90 -0.86 19.27
CA LEU A 62 37.26 -0.33 19.44
C LEU A 62 38.27 -1.47 19.64
N ARG A 63 37.95 -2.48 20.47
CA ARG A 63 38.79 -3.68 20.64
C ARG A 63 39.01 -4.43 19.32
N ARG A 64 37.94 -4.71 18.57
CA ARG A 64 38.02 -5.47 17.30
C ARG A 64 38.77 -4.73 16.20
N LYS A 65 38.75 -3.39 16.21
CA LYS A 65 39.40 -2.53 15.22
C LYS A 65 40.47 -1.66 15.88
N SER A 66 41.29 -2.27 16.74
CA SER A 66 42.24 -1.54 17.56
C SER A 66 43.22 -0.73 16.70
N GLY A 67 43.49 0.51 17.12
CA GLY A 67 44.37 1.46 16.43
C GLY A 67 43.77 2.11 15.18
N LYS A 68 42.56 1.72 14.73
CA LYS A 68 41.93 2.29 13.52
C LYS A 68 41.47 3.73 13.71
N TYR A 69 40.86 4.05 14.85
CA TYR A 69 40.21 5.35 15.09
C TYR A 69 41.12 6.25 15.92
N GLN A 70 41.30 7.49 15.47
CA GLN A 70 42.11 8.49 16.14
C GLN A 70 41.24 9.47 16.94
N SER A 71 39.99 9.65 16.52
CA SER A 71 38.99 10.53 17.12
C SER A 71 37.61 9.88 17.15
N ILE A 72 36.73 10.40 18.00
CA ILE A 72 35.32 9.99 18.07
C ILE A 72 34.58 10.25 16.75
N TYR A 73 34.96 11.31 16.02
CA TYR A 73 34.39 11.69 14.72
C TYR A 73 34.79 10.76 13.56
N ASP A 74 35.75 9.85 13.78
CA ASP A 74 36.12 8.82 12.81
C ASP A 74 35.12 7.64 12.83
N ILE A 75 34.24 7.59 13.83
CA ILE A 75 33.29 6.49 14.02
C ILE A 75 31.95 6.90 13.43
N THR A 76 31.59 6.26 12.32
CA THR A 76 30.46 6.66 11.47
C THR A 76 29.09 6.15 11.91
N ASP A 77 29.04 5.19 12.83
CA ASP A 77 27.83 4.47 13.24
C ASP A 77 27.51 4.66 14.73
N LEU A 78 27.98 5.75 15.35
CA LEU A 78 27.66 6.08 16.75
C LEU A 78 26.15 6.28 16.92
N CYS A 79 25.56 7.01 15.99
CA CYS A 79 24.13 7.06 15.73
C CYS A 79 23.88 6.46 14.35
N GLY A 80 22.83 5.65 14.22
CA GLY A 80 22.43 5.11 12.93
C GLY A 80 20.93 4.98 12.83
N ALA A 81 20.44 4.94 11.60
CA ALA A 81 19.05 4.64 11.31
C ALA A 81 18.97 3.50 10.30
N ARG A 82 17.84 2.81 10.32
CA ARG A 82 17.49 1.79 9.36
C ARG A 82 16.16 2.14 8.75
N ILE A 83 16.12 2.09 7.43
CA ILE A 83 14.92 2.30 6.65
C ILE A 83 14.61 0.99 5.95
N ILE A 84 13.49 0.39 6.33
CA ILE A 84 13.01 -0.87 5.78
C ILE A 84 11.93 -0.55 4.76
N CYS A 85 12.22 -0.80 3.49
CA CYS A 85 11.29 -0.60 2.38
C CYS A 85 10.65 -1.91 1.91
N TYR A 86 9.52 -1.82 1.22
CA TYR A 86 8.87 -3.02 0.70
C TYR A 86 9.53 -3.53 -0.58
N LEU A 87 10.05 -2.64 -1.41
CA LEU A 87 10.56 -2.94 -2.76
C LEU A 87 11.99 -2.42 -2.93
N ASN A 88 12.76 -3.07 -3.80
CA ASN A 88 14.17 -2.75 -3.98
C ASN A 88 14.42 -1.44 -4.76
N ASP A 89 13.51 -1.04 -5.64
CA ASP A 89 13.54 0.26 -6.34
C ASP A 89 13.53 1.44 -5.36
N THR A 90 12.71 1.32 -4.32
CA THR A 90 12.56 2.30 -3.23
C THR A 90 13.88 2.52 -2.48
N VAL A 91 14.77 1.53 -2.44
CA VAL A 91 16.09 1.66 -1.79
C VAL A 91 16.91 2.76 -2.47
N ASP A 92 16.93 2.76 -3.79
CA ASP A 92 17.72 3.70 -4.58
C ASP A 92 17.09 5.10 -4.52
N GLU A 93 15.76 5.19 -4.64
CA GLU A 93 15.01 6.46 -4.50
C GLU A 93 15.26 7.15 -3.16
N ILE A 94 15.27 6.38 -2.05
CA ILE A 94 15.56 6.91 -0.72
C ILE A 94 17.01 7.40 -0.65
N SER A 95 17.97 6.65 -1.20
CA SER A 95 19.38 7.05 -1.17
C SER A 95 19.61 8.37 -1.91
N ASP A 96 18.92 8.57 -3.03
CA ASP A 96 18.96 9.82 -3.77
C ASP A 96 18.35 10.98 -2.96
N ALA A 97 17.20 10.77 -2.31
CA ALA A 97 16.57 11.77 -1.45
C ALA A 97 17.40 12.13 -0.20
N LEU A 98 18.28 11.23 0.28
CA LEU A 98 19.22 11.55 1.36
C LEU A 98 20.18 12.68 0.97
N ARG A 99 20.57 12.81 -0.32
CA ARG A 99 21.45 13.90 -0.79
C ARG A 99 20.78 15.26 -0.74
N GLU A 100 19.46 15.29 -0.92
CA GLU A 100 18.67 16.51 -0.76
C GLU A 100 18.50 16.89 0.72
N THR A 101 18.47 15.89 1.60
CA THR A 101 18.11 16.08 3.01
C THR A 101 19.30 16.25 3.94
N PHE A 102 20.46 15.66 3.60
CA PHE A 102 21.66 15.60 4.42
C PHE A 102 22.92 15.91 3.62
N VAL A 103 24.05 16.06 4.30
CA VAL A 103 25.38 15.99 3.66
C VAL A 103 25.78 14.52 3.63
N VAL A 104 25.95 13.95 2.43
CA VAL A 104 26.34 12.53 2.25
C VAL A 104 27.85 12.42 2.04
N ASP A 105 28.50 11.58 2.85
CA ASP A 105 29.90 11.22 2.73
C ASP A 105 30.00 10.00 1.80
N GLU A 106 30.12 10.27 0.49
CA GLU A 106 30.14 9.23 -0.55
C GLU A 106 31.35 8.31 -0.44
N GLU A 107 32.49 8.81 0.04
CA GLU A 107 33.72 8.02 0.19
C GLU A 107 33.58 6.92 1.26
N ASN A 108 32.80 7.20 2.31
CA ASN A 108 32.54 6.25 3.39
C ASN A 108 31.22 5.49 3.23
N SER A 109 30.39 5.87 2.26
CA SER A 109 29.16 5.16 1.90
C SER A 109 29.48 3.88 1.11
N VAL A 110 28.72 2.81 1.37
CA VAL A 110 28.99 1.50 0.78
C VAL A 110 27.68 0.87 0.31
N ASP A 111 27.60 0.62 -1.00
CA ASP A 111 26.55 -0.23 -1.56
C ASP A 111 26.97 -1.70 -1.48
N LYS A 112 26.56 -2.38 -0.41
CA LYS A 112 26.91 -3.79 -0.23
C LYS A 112 26.19 -4.72 -1.19
N ARG A 113 25.14 -4.24 -1.87
CA ARG A 113 24.47 -4.98 -2.94
C ARG A 113 25.38 -5.14 -4.15
N LYS A 114 26.29 -4.18 -4.37
CA LYS A 114 27.28 -4.18 -5.46
C LYS A 114 28.64 -4.71 -5.05
N ALA A 115 28.88 -4.87 -3.74
CA ALA A 115 30.17 -5.31 -3.21
C ALA A 115 30.37 -6.83 -3.22
N LEU A 116 29.29 -7.61 -3.32
CA LEU A 116 29.38 -9.07 -3.43
C LEU A 116 29.88 -9.46 -4.83
N SER A 117 30.72 -10.50 -4.89
CA SER A 117 31.06 -11.08 -6.19
C SER A 117 29.83 -11.69 -6.85
N ALA A 118 29.79 -11.76 -8.18
CA ALA A 118 28.68 -12.36 -8.94
C ALA A 118 28.38 -13.84 -8.59
N THR A 119 29.25 -14.49 -7.82
CA THR A 119 29.11 -15.89 -7.37
C THR A 119 28.68 -16.03 -5.91
N GLN A 120 28.44 -14.91 -5.21
CA GLN A 120 28.13 -14.87 -3.79
C GLN A 120 26.76 -14.26 -3.54
N PHE A 121 26.00 -14.92 -2.66
CA PHE A 121 24.72 -14.45 -2.14
C PHE A 121 24.82 -14.34 -0.63
N GLY A 122 24.28 -13.28 -0.05
CA GLY A 122 24.35 -13.04 1.38
C GLY A 122 23.79 -11.69 1.77
N TYR A 123 24.51 -11.00 2.65
CA TYR A 123 24.06 -9.74 3.22
C TYR A 123 24.00 -8.63 2.16
N LEU A 124 22.79 -8.11 1.93
CA LEU A 124 22.48 -7.00 1.04
C LEU A 124 21.98 -5.81 1.86
N SER A 125 22.58 -4.64 1.64
CA SER A 125 22.14 -3.36 2.25
C SER A 125 22.89 -2.19 1.61
N LEU A 126 22.22 -1.06 1.45
CA LEU A 126 22.87 0.19 1.08
C LEU A 126 23.17 1.01 2.34
N HIS A 127 24.44 1.33 2.57
CA HIS A 127 24.92 2.04 3.77
C HIS A 127 25.35 3.44 3.35
N ASN A 128 24.55 4.45 3.67
CA ASN A 128 24.90 5.85 3.46
C ASN A 128 25.46 6.44 4.75
N ILE A 129 26.63 7.06 4.68
CA ILE A 129 27.19 7.85 5.78
C ILE A 129 26.77 9.30 5.57
N ILE A 130 26.10 9.88 6.57
CA ILE A 130 25.54 11.22 6.48
C ILE A 130 25.93 12.09 7.67
N SER A 131 25.80 13.40 7.52
CA SER A 131 25.76 14.36 8.63
C SER A 131 24.64 15.38 8.40
N LEU A 132 24.19 16.03 9.47
CA LEU A 132 23.22 17.13 9.35
C LEU A 132 23.81 18.30 8.55
N LYS A 133 22.95 19.00 7.81
CA LYS A 133 23.33 20.21 7.09
C LYS A 133 23.51 21.37 8.07
N PRO A 134 24.67 22.07 8.06
CA PRO A 134 24.88 23.23 8.93
C PRO A 134 23.83 24.34 8.77
N GLU A 135 23.28 24.50 7.57
CA GLU A 135 22.24 25.48 7.25
C GLU A 135 20.87 25.22 7.88
N ASP A 136 20.63 24.02 8.43
CA ASP A 136 19.34 23.65 9.06
C ASP A 136 19.18 24.19 10.50
N GLY A 137 20.18 24.94 11.02
CA GLY A 137 20.09 25.59 12.33
C GLY A 137 20.31 24.69 13.55
N TYR A 138 20.83 23.47 13.34
CA TYR A 138 21.21 22.57 14.43
C TYR A 138 22.50 23.02 15.14
N LYS A 139 22.74 22.49 16.35
CA LYS A 139 23.99 22.72 17.09
C LYS A 139 25.19 22.24 16.25
N GLU A 140 26.28 23.01 16.23
CA GLU A 140 27.48 22.70 15.44
C GLU A 140 28.05 21.30 15.76
N GLU A 141 27.92 20.85 17.01
CA GLU A 141 28.32 19.52 17.46
C GLU A 141 27.58 18.39 16.73
N PHE A 142 26.28 18.57 16.41
CA PHE A 142 25.49 17.58 15.68
C PHE A 142 25.92 17.47 14.23
N CYS A 143 26.21 18.61 13.59
CA CYS A 143 26.65 18.64 12.19
C CYS A 143 28.03 17.99 11.98
N LYS A 144 28.85 17.86 13.04
CA LYS A 144 30.15 17.17 13.00
C LYS A 144 30.06 15.66 13.20
N ILE A 145 28.95 15.16 13.73
CA ILE A 145 28.76 13.73 13.99
C ILE A 145 28.25 13.07 12.71
N ARG A 146 28.95 12.00 12.30
CA ARG A 146 28.52 11.14 11.20
C ARG A 146 27.54 10.08 11.71
N CYS A 147 26.50 9.83 10.92
CA CYS A 147 25.51 8.80 11.16
C CYS A 147 25.48 7.80 10.00
N GLU A 148 25.19 6.54 10.30
CA GLU A 148 25.05 5.48 9.30
C GLU A 148 23.57 5.21 9.04
N ILE A 149 23.12 5.39 7.80
CA ILE A 149 21.76 5.05 7.36
C ILE A 149 21.83 3.75 6.56
N GLN A 150 21.15 2.72 7.05
CA GLN A 150 21.05 1.43 6.39
C GLN A 150 19.69 1.31 5.70
N ILE A 151 19.69 1.28 4.38
CA ILE A 151 18.47 1.11 3.59
C ILE A 151 18.44 -0.33 3.08
N ARG A 152 17.31 -1.01 3.30
CA ARG A 152 17.09 -2.42 2.93
C ARG A 152 15.64 -2.69 2.59
N THR A 153 15.38 -3.73 1.80
CA THR A 153 14.04 -4.29 1.67
C THR A 153 13.65 -5.07 2.93
N VAL A 154 12.35 -5.35 3.08
CA VAL A 154 11.82 -6.21 4.14
C VAL A 154 12.43 -7.62 4.09
N LEU A 155 12.68 -8.16 2.90
CA LEU A 155 13.27 -9.49 2.72
C LEU A 155 14.75 -9.50 3.11
N GLN A 156 15.51 -8.47 2.70
CA GLN A 156 16.90 -8.28 3.10
C GLN A 156 17.04 -8.07 4.61
N HIS A 157 16.11 -7.33 5.22
CA HIS A 157 16.06 -7.15 6.67
C HIS A 157 15.79 -8.47 7.40
N ALA A 158 14.77 -9.22 6.98
CA ALA A 158 14.41 -10.50 7.57
C ALA A 158 15.58 -11.51 7.51
N TRP A 159 16.25 -11.60 6.36
CA TRP A 159 17.44 -12.45 6.22
C TRP A 159 18.54 -12.07 7.20
N ALA A 160 18.83 -10.77 7.31
CA ALA A 160 19.93 -10.28 8.14
C ALA A 160 19.66 -10.44 9.65
N GLU A 161 18.43 -10.25 10.11
CA GLU A 161 18.10 -10.48 11.53
C GLU A 161 18.18 -11.97 11.88
N ILE A 162 17.68 -12.86 11.00
CA ILE A 162 17.77 -14.31 11.21
C ILE A 162 19.23 -14.78 11.19
N GLU A 163 20.03 -14.31 10.22
CA GLU A 163 21.45 -14.64 10.13
C GLU A 163 22.21 -14.14 11.36
N HIS A 164 21.92 -12.92 11.82
CA HIS A 164 22.52 -12.39 13.04
C HIS A 164 22.16 -13.23 14.26
N ASP A 165 20.88 -13.54 14.49
CA ASP A 165 20.45 -14.26 15.69
C ASP A 165 20.93 -15.72 15.76
N LEU A 166 21.00 -16.40 14.60
CA LEU A 166 21.46 -17.78 14.50
C LEU A 166 22.98 -17.89 14.35
N GLY A 167 23.60 -16.96 13.62
CA GLY A 167 25.03 -16.96 13.31
C GLY A 167 25.91 -16.42 14.43
N TYR A 168 25.42 -15.48 15.24
CA TYR A 168 26.20 -14.81 16.28
C TYR A 168 26.36 -15.64 17.57
N LYS A 169 25.50 -16.65 17.79
CA LYS A 169 25.54 -17.50 19.00
C LYS A 169 26.64 -18.58 18.97
N SER A 170 27.37 -18.75 17.87
CA SER A 170 28.51 -19.68 17.81
C SER A 170 29.83 -18.91 17.99
N SER A 171 30.44 -19.02 19.17
CA SER A 171 31.80 -18.51 19.46
C SER A 171 32.91 -19.17 18.61
N PHE A 172 32.60 -20.29 17.96
CA PHE A 172 33.38 -20.91 16.89
C PHE A 172 32.56 -20.77 15.61
N GLY A 173 32.99 -19.89 14.69
CA GLY A 173 32.16 -19.37 13.60
C GLY A 173 31.32 -20.39 12.80
N VAL A 174 30.28 -19.90 12.13
CA VAL A 174 29.24 -20.69 11.47
C VAL A 174 29.80 -21.80 10.56
N PRO A 175 29.40 -23.08 10.70
CA PRO A 175 29.80 -24.16 9.80
C PRO A 175 29.58 -23.86 8.31
N SER A 176 30.44 -24.37 7.43
CA SER A 176 30.35 -24.12 5.98
C SER A 176 29.02 -24.57 5.36
N ALA A 177 28.46 -25.69 5.83
CA ALA A 177 27.15 -26.18 5.41
C ALA A 177 26.03 -25.18 5.73
N ILE A 178 26.06 -24.61 6.94
CA ILE A 178 25.08 -23.60 7.38
C ILE A 178 25.27 -22.28 6.62
N ARG A 179 26.52 -21.84 6.41
CA ARG A 179 26.79 -20.69 5.53
C ARG A 179 26.24 -20.90 4.12
N ARG A 180 26.38 -22.11 3.57
CA ARG A 180 25.82 -22.45 2.25
C ARG A 180 24.29 -22.36 2.26
N GLU A 181 23.63 -22.77 3.33
CA GLU A 181 22.18 -22.61 3.50
C GLU A 181 21.76 -21.14 3.52
N PHE A 182 22.42 -20.30 4.32
CA PHE A 182 22.17 -18.86 4.35
C PHE A 182 22.32 -18.21 2.98
N SER A 183 23.39 -18.55 2.24
CA SER A 183 23.57 -18.07 0.87
C SER A 183 22.48 -18.54 -0.09
N ARG A 184 21.97 -19.78 0.03
CA ARG A 184 20.84 -20.23 -0.82
C ARG A 184 19.58 -19.43 -0.54
N ILE A 185 19.29 -19.16 0.73
CA ILE A 185 18.11 -18.36 1.13
C ILE A 185 18.28 -16.92 0.63
N ALA A 186 19.48 -16.34 0.74
CA ALA A 186 19.75 -15.01 0.20
C ALA A 186 19.45 -14.93 -1.31
N GLY A 187 19.90 -15.93 -2.08
CA GLY A 187 19.60 -15.99 -3.52
C GLY A 187 18.10 -16.13 -3.83
N LEU A 188 17.34 -16.90 -3.03
CA LEU A 188 15.88 -16.99 -3.18
C LEU A 188 15.20 -15.64 -2.90
N LEU A 189 15.62 -14.94 -1.85
CA LEU A 189 15.04 -13.66 -1.46
C LEU A 189 15.38 -12.55 -2.45
N GLU A 190 16.57 -12.57 -3.04
CA GLU A 190 16.96 -11.64 -4.11
C GLU A 190 16.10 -11.82 -5.37
N ILE A 191 15.81 -13.07 -5.75
CA ILE A 191 14.85 -13.36 -6.83
C ILE A 191 13.46 -12.83 -6.48
N ALA A 192 13.01 -13.06 -5.25
CA ALA A 192 11.70 -12.60 -4.79
C ALA A 192 11.59 -11.06 -4.80
N ASP A 193 12.61 -10.34 -4.30
CA ASP A 193 12.66 -8.87 -4.33
C ASP A 193 12.51 -8.35 -5.77
N ASN A 194 13.22 -8.93 -6.74
CA ASN A 194 13.11 -8.53 -8.14
C ASN A 194 11.73 -8.82 -8.73
N GLN A 195 11.13 -9.97 -8.41
CA GLN A 195 9.79 -10.33 -8.88
C GLN A 195 8.70 -9.43 -8.30
N PHE A 196 8.85 -8.92 -7.08
CA PHE A 196 7.91 -7.95 -6.53
C PHE A 196 7.99 -6.58 -7.21
N VAL A 197 9.19 -6.14 -7.62
CA VAL A 197 9.35 -4.91 -8.43
C VAL A 197 8.68 -5.09 -9.79
N GLU A 198 8.95 -6.19 -10.49
CA GLU A 198 8.32 -6.50 -11.80
C GLU A 198 6.79 -6.58 -11.69
N LEU A 199 6.27 -7.23 -10.65
CA LEU A 199 4.83 -7.29 -10.41
C LEU A 199 4.22 -5.89 -10.17
N SER A 200 4.90 -5.04 -9.41
CA SER A 200 4.48 -3.65 -9.15
C SER A 200 4.38 -2.86 -10.46
N GLU A 201 5.39 -2.97 -11.34
CA GLU A 201 5.38 -2.35 -12.67
C GLU A 201 4.27 -2.92 -13.56
N ASN A 202 4.09 -4.23 -13.57
CA ASN A 202 3.04 -4.89 -14.35
C ASN A 202 1.63 -4.43 -13.93
N ILE A 203 1.38 -4.26 -12.62
CA ILE A 203 0.11 -3.73 -12.13
C ILE A 203 -0.10 -2.28 -12.57
N LYS A 204 0.94 -1.43 -12.52
CA LYS A 204 0.88 -0.04 -13.00
C LYS A 204 0.59 0.01 -14.50
N ASN A 205 1.28 -0.80 -15.30
CA ASN A 205 1.12 -0.87 -16.75
C ASN A 205 -0.28 -1.40 -17.13
N TYR A 206 -0.75 -2.44 -16.45
CA TYR A 206 -2.12 -2.95 -16.62
C TYR A 206 -3.14 -1.84 -16.38
N LYS A 207 -3.04 -1.12 -15.24
CA LYS A 207 -3.91 0.03 -14.94
C LYS A 207 -3.90 1.08 -16.05
N HIS A 208 -2.72 1.44 -16.54
CA HIS A 208 -2.59 2.43 -17.60
C HIS A 208 -3.28 1.97 -18.90
N GLY A 209 -3.04 0.73 -19.33
CA GLY A 209 -3.69 0.16 -20.52
C GLY A 209 -5.20 0.08 -20.38
N ILE A 210 -5.72 -0.25 -19.19
CA ILE A 210 -7.16 -0.22 -18.90
C ILE A 210 -7.73 1.20 -19.04
N ILE A 211 -7.05 2.21 -18.50
CA ILE A 211 -7.47 3.61 -18.61
C ILE A 211 -7.57 4.03 -20.07
N GLU A 212 -6.57 3.70 -20.88
CA GLU A 212 -6.58 4.00 -22.30
C GLU A 212 -7.74 3.30 -23.02
N GLN A 213 -7.96 2.01 -22.77
CA GLN A 213 -9.06 1.26 -23.40
C GLN A 213 -10.44 1.83 -23.01
N ILE A 214 -10.62 2.21 -21.74
CA ILE A 214 -11.87 2.83 -21.28
C ILE A 214 -12.11 4.18 -21.96
N ALA A 215 -11.06 5.01 -22.08
CA ALA A 215 -11.15 6.32 -22.73
C ALA A 215 -11.44 6.23 -24.24
N HIS A 216 -11.01 5.15 -24.91
CA HIS A 216 -11.27 4.92 -26.33
C HIS A 216 -12.56 4.12 -26.61
N GLY A 217 -13.38 3.83 -25.59
CA GLY A 217 -14.63 3.07 -25.75
C GLY A 217 -14.44 1.56 -25.92
N GLU A 218 -13.23 1.04 -25.75
CA GLU A 218 -12.90 -0.39 -25.90
C GLU A 218 -13.12 -1.19 -24.60
N TYR A 219 -14.00 -0.72 -23.73
CA TYR A 219 -14.17 -1.28 -22.38
C TYR A 219 -15.02 -2.56 -22.34
N GLN A 220 -15.81 -2.83 -23.38
CA GLN A 220 -16.87 -3.86 -23.33
C GLN A 220 -16.34 -5.26 -23.00
N ILE A 221 -15.13 -5.59 -23.46
CA ILE A 221 -14.48 -6.89 -23.22
C ILE A 221 -13.63 -6.92 -21.94
N LEU A 222 -13.46 -5.78 -21.26
CA LEU A 222 -12.61 -5.70 -20.08
C LEU A 222 -13.23 -6.51 -18.93
N PRO A 223 -12.42 -7.32 -18.21
CA PRO A 223 -12.92 -8.05 -17.06
C PRO A 223 -13.41 -7.06 -16.01
N LEU A 224 -14.47 -7.43 -15.31
CA LEU A 224 -15.00 -6.69 -14.18
C LEU A 224 -14.19 -7.06 -12.93
N ASP A 225 -13.37 -6.13 -12.46
CA ASP A 225 -12.62 -6.21 -11.21
C ASP A 225 -12.66 -4.85 -10.49
N GLU A 226 -11.99 -4.74 -9.34
CA GLU A 226 -11.98 -3.49 -8.57
C GLU A 226 -11.34 -2.32 -9.35
N VAL A 227 -10.30 -2.60 -10.14
CA VAL A 227 -9.54 -1.58 -10.86
C VAL A 227 -10.36 -1.06 -12.03
N THR A 228 -10.78 -1.96 -12.91
CA THR A 228 -11.57 -1.66 -14.10
C THR A 228 -12.89 -0.99 -13.74
N LEU A 229 -13.58 -1.45 -12.69
CA LEU A 229 -14.82 -0.82 -12.22
C LEU A 229 -14.57 0.63 -11.76
N ASN A 230 -13.55 0.87 -10.94
CA ASN A 230 -13.27 2.22 -10.45
C ASN A 230 -12.90 3.18 -11.59
N GLU A 231 -12.07 2.75 -12.54
CA GLU A 231 -11.71 3.55 -13.70
C GLU A 231 -12.93 3.79 -14.61
N TYR A 232 -13.77 2.77 -14.82
CA TYR A 232 -15.00 2.89 -15.62
C TYR A 232 -15.96 3.92 -15.03
N LEU A 233 -16.27 3.81 -13.73
CA LEU A 233 -17.21 4.71 -13.05
C LEU A 233 -16.73 6.17 -12.96
N SER A 234 -15.42 6.40 -13.14
CA SER A 234 -14.81 7.73 -13.01
C SER A 234 -14.44 8.39 -14.33
N LYS A 235 -14.37 7.64 -15.44
CA LYS A 235 -13.83 8.14 -16.71
C LYS A 235 -14.61 7.75 -17.95
N ASN A 236 -15.56 6.83 -17.86
CA ASN A 236 -16.26 6.35 -19.05
C ASN A 236 -17.46 7.25 -19.41
N ASP A 237 -17.46 7.75 -20.64
CA ASP A 237 -18.51 8.66 -21.14
C ASP A 237 -19.89 7.97 -21.20
N GLU A 238 -19.97 6.72 -21.67
CA GLU A 238 -21.26 5.99 -21.75
C GLU A 238 -21.89 5.76 -20.36
N TYR A 239 -21.06 5.55 -19.33
CA TYR A 239 -21.53 5.51 -17.95
C TYR A 239 -22.05 6.87 -17.49
N PHE A 240 -21.35 7.96 -17.78
CA PHE A 240 -21.80 9.30 -17.41
C PHE A 240 -23.09 9.70 -18.14
N GLU A 241 -23.24 9.37 -19.41
CA GLU A 241 -24.48 9.55 -20.17
C GLU A 241 -25.63 8.76 -19.53
N PHE A 242 -25.40 7.50 -19.14
CA PHE A 242 -26.40 6.72 -18.41
C PHE A 242 -26.79 7.38 -17.08
N ILE A 243 -25.81 7.88 -16.31
CA ILE A 243 -26.06 8.55 -15.03
C ILE A 243 -26.84 9.85 -15.23
N GLU A 244 -26.53 10.64 -16.25
CA GLU A 244 -27.26 11.87 -16.59
C GLU A 244 -28.71 11.55 -16.97
N MET A 245 -28.92 10.56 -17.85
CA MET A 245 -30.26 10.08 -18.18
C MET A 245 -31.03 9.64 -16.93
N TYR A 246 -30.38 8.85 -16.06
CA TYR A 246 -30.98 8.32 -14.83
C TYR A 246 -31.33 9.43 -13.83
N SER A 247 -30.43 10.40 -13.65
CA SER A 247 -30.62 11.58 -12.80
C SER A 247 -31.78 12.45 -13.30
N ASN A 248 -31.82 12.74 -14.61
CA ASN A 248 -32.89 13.52 -15.24
C ASN A 248 -34.25 12.84 -15.11
N ALA A 249 -34.32 11.51 -15.28
CA ALA A 249 -35.57 10.76 -15.10
C ALA A 249 -36.09 10.78 -13.65
N LEU A 250 -35.20 10.94 -12.67
CA LEU A 250 -35.53 10.98 -11.25
C LEU A 250 -35.72 12.40 -10.70
N GLN A 251 -35.14 13.42 -11.36
CA GLN A 251 -34.95 14.76 -10.81
C GLN A 251 -34.16 14.71 -9.49
N MET A 252 -33.07 13.94 -9.46
CA MET A 252 -32.26 13.70 -8.28
C MET A 252 -30.76 13.86 -8.58
N GLU A 253 -30.00 14.41 -7.64
CA GLU A 253 -28.53 14.53 -7.75
C GLU A 253 -27.84 13.16 -7.64
N TYR A 254 -26.78 12.94 -8.41
CA TYR A 254 -25.93 11.76 -8.30
C TYR A 254 -24.71 12.04 -7.41
N LEU A 255 -24.54 11.21 -6.36
CA LEU A 255 -23.38 11.28 -5.47
C LEU A 255 -22.49 10.04 -5.66
N PRO A 256 -21.28 10.19 -6.24
CA PRO A 256 -20.39 9.05 -6.44
C PRO A 256 -19.89 8.49 -5.10
N THR A 257 -19.97 7.16 -4.95
CA THR A 257 -19.46 6.42 -3.79
C THR A 257 -18.73 5.16 -4.24
N PRO A 258 -17.72 4.64 -3.51
CA PRO A 258 -17.06 3.39 -3.87
C PRO A 258 -18.04 2.22 -3.97
N ALA A 259 -17.93 1.42 -5.05
CA ALA A 259 -18.87 0.34 -5.37
C ALA A 259 -18.26 -1.08 -5.31
N TYR A 260 -17.01 -1.22 -4.87
CA TYR A 260 -16.28 -2.50 -4.87
C TYR A 260 -16.98 -3.63 -4.09
N ASN A 261 -17.80 -3.29 -3.09
CA ASN A 261 -18.59 -4.25 -2.31
C ASN A 261 -19.65 -5.00 -3.15
N HIS A 262 -19.97 -4.51 -4.36
CA HIS A 262 -20.95 -5.12 -5.24
C HIS A 262 -20.37 -6.15 -6.21
N LEU A 263 -19.04 -6.27 -6.36
CA LEU A 263 -18.43 -7.21 -7.33
C LEU A 263 -18.90 -8.65 -7.11
N ARG A 264 -18.94 -9.10 -5.85
CA ARG A 264 -19.44 -10.44 -5.50
C ARG A 264 -20.89 -10.67 -5.93
N ASN A 265 -21.73 -9.64 -5.81
CA ASN A 265 -23.13 -9.71 -6.19
C ASN A 265 -23.28 -9.73 -7.71
N LEU A 266 -22.50 -8.93 -8.43
CA LEU A 266 -22.49 -8.89 -9.90
C LEU A 266 -22.05 -10.22 -10.49
N PHE A 267 -20.98 -10.83 -9.95
CA PHE A 267 -20.52 -12.15 -10.38
C PHE A 267 -21.55 -13.26 -10.17
N TRP A 268 -22.41 -13.15 -9.15
CA TRP A 268 -23.50 -14.11 -8.95
C TRP A 268 -24.53 -14.09 -10.09
N PHE A 269 -24.67 -12.96 -10.78
CA PHE A 269 -25.50 -12.80 -11.97
C PHE A 269 -24.73 -13.05 -13.28
N GLU A 270 -23.52 -13.61 -13.22
CA GLU A 270 -22.64 -13.82 -14.38
C GLU A 270 -22.23 -12.53 -15.12
N ILE A 271 -22.31 -11.37 -14.47
CA ILE A 271 -21.78 -10.10 -14.98
C ILE A 271 -20.27 -10.12 -14.77
N LYS A 272 -19.50 -10.39 -15.83
CA LYS A 272 -18.05 -10.63 -15.76
C LYS A 272 -17.21 -9.58 -16.46
N THR A 273 -17.81 -8.76 -17.30
CA THR A 273 -17.16 -7.68 -18.03
C THR A 273 -17.84 -6.33 -17.78
N LEU A 274 -17.14 -5.24 -18.11
CA LEU A 274 -17.76 -3.92 -18.08
C LEU A 274 -18.90 -3.78 -19.11
N GLY A 275 -18.81 -4.51 -20.24
CA GLY A 275 -19.90 -4.61 -21.21
C GLY A 275 -21.14 -5.29 -20.65
N ASP A 276 -20.97 -6.40 -19.92
CA ASP A 276 -22.09 -7.07 -19.23
C ASP A 276 -22.76 -6.12 -18.23
N LEU A 277 -21.94 -5.35 -17.49
CA LEU A 277 -22.43 -4.41 -16.48
C LEU A 277 -23.24 -3.29 -17.13
N TYR A 278 -22.72 -2.67 -18.18
CA TYR A 278 -23.43 -1.62 -18.91
C TYR A 278 -24.71 -2.14 -19.56
N GLY A 279 -24.65 -3.32 -20.19
CA GLY A 279 -25.82 -4.00 -20.72
C GLY A 279 -26.89 -4.26 -19.67
N ALA A 280 -26.49 -4.65 -18.46
CA ALA A 280 -27.41 -4.81 -17.34
C ALA A 280 -28.02 -3.47 -16.87
N PHE A 281 -27.23 -2.39 -16.81
CA PHE A 281 -27.79 -1.07 -16.51
C PHE A 281 -28.88 -0.65 -17.49
N LEU A 282 -28.66 -0.86 -18.79
CA LEU A 282 -29.66 -0.55 -19.82
C LEU A 282 -30.88 -1.47 -19.72
N GLU A 283 -30.67 -2.78 -19.63
CA GLU A 283 -31.74 -3.78 -19.62
C GLU A 283 -32.71 -3.63 -18.43
N TYR A 284 -32.20 -3.24 -17.27
CA TYR A 284 -32.95 -3.20 -16.01
C TYR A 284 -33.31 -1.77 -15.56
N SER A 285 -32.97 -0.76 -16.35
CA SER A 285 -33.16 0.68 -16.07
C SER A 285 -34.58 1.05 -15.58
N ASP A 286 -35.65 0.59 -16.25
CA ASP A 286 -37.04 0.92 -15.86
C ASP A 286 -37.38 0.44 -14.43
N ILE A 287 -36.99 -0.78 -14.08
CA ILE A 287 -37.23 -1.33 -12.74
C ILE A 287 -36.34 -0.62 -11.72
N MET A 288 -35.09 -0.33 -12.08
CA MET A 288 -34.19 0.44 -11.22
C MET A 288 -34.76 1.82 -10.89
N LEU A 289 -35.27 2.57 -11.86
CA LEU A 289 -35.90 3.88 -11.65
C LEU A 289 -37.09 3.79 -10.68
N LYS A 290 -37.92 2.74 -10.83
CA LYS A 290 -39.04 2.48 -9.93
C LYS A 290 -38.58 2.18 -8.49
N LEU A 291 -37.53 1.37 -8.35
CA LEU A 291 -36.90 1.09 -7.05
C LEU A 291 -36.31 2.34 -6.42
N THR A 292 -35.56 3.15 -7.16
CA THR A 292 -34.99 4.40 -6.64
C THR A 292 -36.09 5.36 -6.18
N ARG A 293 -37.17 5.53 -6.97
CA ARG A 293 -38.32 6.36 -6.56
C ARG A 293 -39.03 5.83 -5.32
N TYR A 294 -39.13 4.51 -5.17
CA TYR A 294 -39.70 3.89 -3.98
C TYR A 294 -38.86 4.26 -2.75
N TYR A 295 -37.55 3.99 -2.80
CA TYR A 295 -36.66 4.27 -1.68
C TYR A 295 -36.59 5.77 -1.36
N ALA A 296 -36.48 6.63 -2.37
CA ALA A 296 -36.44 8.09 -2.18
C ALA A 296 -37.68 8.65 -1.47
N ARG A 297 -38.86 8.06 -1.70
CA ARG A 297 -40.10 8.44 -1.01
C ARG A 297 -40.12 8.03 0.46
N GLU A 298 -39.61 6.85 0.77
CA GLU A 298 -39.52 6.34 2.15
C GLU A 298 -38.48 7.11 2.98
N THR A 299 -37.38 7.55 2.34
CA THR A 299 -36.27 8.24 3.01
C THR A 299 -36.30 9.77 2.89
N HIS A 300 -37.22 10.32 2.07
CA HIS A 300 -37.29 11.75 1.73
C HIS A 300 -35.95 12.32 1.20
N THR A 301 -35.23 11.55 0.38
CA THR A 301 -33.93 11.96 -0.17
C THR A 301 -34.05 12.47 -1.61
N GLU A 302 -33.32 13.54 -1.93
CA GLU A 302 -33.29 14.16 -3.27
C GLU A 302 -32.04 13.77 -4.09
N TYR A 303 -31.26 12.79 -3.62
CA TYR A 303 -30.06 12.29 -4.29
C TYR A 303 -30.02 10.76 -4.28
N PHE A 304 -29.22 10.17 -5.19
CA PHE A 304 -28.90 8.76 -5.18
C PHE A 304 -27.39 8.54 -5.25
N THR A 305 -26.91 7.47 -4.61
CA THR A 305 -25.49 7.11 -4.58
C THR A 305 -25.18 5.98 -5.56
N THR A 306 -23.89 5.80 -5.90
CA THR A 306 -23.44 4.61 -6.65
C THR A 306 -23.84 3.31 -5.94
N ASN A 307 -23.73 3.26 -4.61
CA ASN A 307 -24.16 2.07 -3.84
C ASN A 307 -25.66 1.79 -4.00
N LEU A 308 -26.51 2.84 -3.97
CA LEU A 308 -27.95 2.67 -4.20
C LEU A 308 -28.22 2.19 -5.64
N LEU A 309 -27.52 2.75 -6.63
CA LEU A 309 -27.64 2.37 -8.03
C LEU A 309 -27.34 0.88 -8.24
N PHE A 310 -26.21 0.39 -7.72
CA PHE A 310 -25.80 -1.02 -7.84
C PHE A 310 -26.70 -1.97 -7.04
N ASN A 311 -27.16 -1.56 -5.86
CA ASN A 311 -28.15 -2.32 -5.11
C ASN A 311 -29.46 -2.46 -5.89
N ASN A 312 -29.94 -1.37 -6.50
CA ASN A 312 -31.16 -1.37 -7.29
C ASN A 312 -31.00 -2.19 -8.58
N LEU A 313 -29.83 -2.20 -9.20
CA LEU A 313 -29.53 -3.11 -10.31
C LEU A 313 -29.70 -4.58 -9.88
N CYS A 314 -29.07 -4.98 -8.77
CA CYS A 314 -29.18 -6.35 -8.26
C CYS A 314 -30.64 -6.74 -7.96
N GLN A 315 -31.38 -5.85 -7.30
CA GLN A 315 -32.79 -6.07 -6.99
C GLN A 315 -33.66 -6.14 -8.25
N ALA A 316 -33.38 -5.29 -9.25
CA ALA A 316 -34.10 -5.31 -10.52
C ALA A 316 -33.89 -6.63 -11.27
N ILE A 317 -32.67 -7.17 -11.28
CA ILE A 317 -32.36 -8.50 -11.84
C ILE A 317 -33.17 -9.58 -11.13
N LEU A 318 -33.16 -9.59 -9.79
CA LEU A 318 -33.92 -10.56 -8.99
C LEU A 318 -35.44 -10.50 -9.29
N ILE A 319 -35.99 -9.28 -9.40
CA ILE A 319 -37.42 -9.06 -9.64
C ILE A 319 -37.83 -9.46 -11.06
N LYS A 320 -37.13 -8.97 -12.09
CA LYS A 320 -37.49 -9.17 -13.50
C LYS A 320 -37.42 -10.65 -13.88
N ASN A 321 -36.37 -11.33 -13.42
CA ASN A 321 -36.12 -12.74 -13.70
C ASN A 321 -36.86 -13.69 -12.74
N LYS A 322 -37.70 -13.15 -11.85
CA LYS A 322 -38.62 -13.91 -10.98
C LYS A 322 -37.90 -14.95 -10.11
N TYR A 323 -36.77 -14.59 -9.53
CA TYR A 323 -36.04 -15.46 -8.62
C TYR A 323 -36.90 -15.91 -7.43
N THR A 324 -36.75 -17.16 -7.01
CA THR A 324 -37.49 -17.70 -5.86
C THR A 324 -36.99 -17.10 -4.56
N ARG A 325 -37.80 -17.21 -3.49
CA ARG A 325 -37.43 -16.71 -2.17
C ARG A 325 -36.14 -17.36 -1.65
N GLU A 326 -35.93 -18.64 -1.94
CA GLU A 326 -34.72 -19.38 -1.58
C GLU A 326 -33.49 -18.84 -2.33
N GLN A 327 -33.64 -18.51 -3.62
CA GLN A 327 -32.54 -17.92 -4.40
C GLN A 327 -32.20 -16.50 -3.92
N VAL A 328 -33.20 -15.67 -3.63
CA VAL A 328 -33.02 -14.33 -3.06
C VAL A 328 -32.32 -14.39 -1.69
N LYS A 329 -32.70 -15.33 -0.82
CA LYS A 329 -32.00 -15.56 0.45
C LYS A 329 -30.53 -15.91 0.26
N ARG A 330 -30.23 -16.79 -0.72
CA ARG A 330 -28.84 -17.15 -1.05
C ARG A 330 -28.05 -15.93 -1.53
N PHE A 331 -28.66 -15.09 -2.36
CA PHE A 331 -28.05 -13.85 -2.84
C PHE A 331 -27.70 -12.90 -1.68
N TYR A 332 -28.67 -12.53 -0.83
CA TYR A 332 -28.38 -11.65 0.32
C TYR A 332 -27.42 -12.27 1.34
N GLY A 333 -27.34 -13.60 1.40
CA GLY A 333 -26.35 -14.32 2.18
C GLY A 333 -24.89 -14.06 1.77
N LEU A 334 -24.63 -13.60 0.54
CA LEU A 334 -23.28 -13.29 0.05
C LEU A 334 -22.63 -12.12 0.80
N SER A 335 -23.43 -11.15 1.24
CA SER A 335 -22.96 -9.90 1.86
C SER A 335 -23.29 -9.78 3.35
N ALA A 336 -23.98 -10.77 3.93
CA ALA A 336 -24.51 -10.68 5.30
C ALA A 336 -23.55 -11.17 6.39
N SER A 337 -22.36 -11.69 6.06
CA SER A 337 -21.36 -12.19 7.04
C SER A 337 -21.94 -13.09 8.14
N GLY A 338 -22.94 -13.93 7.81
CA GLY A 338 -23.62 -14.82 8.75
C GLY A 338 -24.80 -14.21 9.53
N ASN A 339 -25.26 -13.00 9.19
CA ASN A 339 -26.41 -12.36 9.84
C ASN A 339 -27.76 -12.81 9.21
N ASP A 340 -28.26 -13.96 9.66
CA ASP A 340 -29.52 -14.55 9.19
C ASP A 340 -30.77 -13.69 9.43
N LYS A 341 -30.72 -12.76 10.41
CA LYS A 341 -31.84 -11.83 10.63
C LYS A 341 -31.88 -10.79 9.50
N LYS A 342 -30.73 -10.24 9.13
CA LYS A 342 -30.62 -9.29 8.01
C LYS A 342 -31.03 -9.93 6.69
N VAL A 343 -30.53 -11.14 6.38
CA VAL A 343 -30.90 -11.85 5.15
C VAL A 343 -32.41 -12.06 5.04
N ARG A 344 -33.08 -12.42 6.14
CA ARG A 344 -34.54 -12.57 6.17
C ARG A 344 -35.25 -11.24 5.94
N HIS A 345 -34.81 -10.19 6.62
CA HIS A 345 -35.38 -8.86 6.47
C HIS A 345 -35.28 -8.36 5.02
N ASP A 346 -34.07 -8.35 4.45
CA ASP A 346 -33.81 -7.87 3.08
C ASP A 346 -34.57 -8.70 2.02
N THR A 347 -34.69 -10.01 2.25
CA THR A 347 -35.52 -10.88 1.40
C THR A 347 -36.99 -10.48 1.47
N ASP A 348 -37.53 -10.34 2.68
CA ASP A 348 -38.95 -10.07 2.89
C ASP A 348 -39.33 -8.69 2.32
N GLU A 349 -38.46 -7.70 2.54
CA GLU A 349 -38.56 -6.36 1.97
C GLU A 349 -38.60 -6.41 0.44
N LEU A 350 -37.68 -7.12 -0.22
CA LEU A 350 -37.65 -7.21 -1.69
C LEU A 350 -38.97 -7.77 -2.27
N PHE A 351 -39.55 -8.79 -1.64
CA PHE A 351 -40.83 -9.35 -2.08
C PHE A 351 -42.02 -8.42 -1.79
N GLU A 352 -41.96 -7.63 -0.72
CA GLU A 352 -42.95 -6.57 -0.48
C GLU A 352 -42.88 -5.48 -1.53
N ILE A 353 -41.67 -4.97 -1.80
CA ILE A 353 -41.42 -3.96 -2.83
C ILE A 353 -41.84 -4.48 -4.20
N SER A 354 -41.48 -5.72 -4.55
CA SER A 354 -41.88 -6.34 -5.83
C SER A 354 -43.40 -6.38 -6.01
N ARG A 355 -44.15 -6.66 -4.93
CA ARG A 355 -45.64 -6.60 -4.97
C ARG A 355 -46.15 -5.18 -5.13
N LYS A 356 -45.60 -4.21 -4.39
CA LYS A 356 -45.96 -2.78 -4.52
C LYS A 356 -45.69 -2.27 -5.94
N LEU A 357 -44.56 -2.62 -6.53
CA LEU A 357 -44.21 -2.25 -7.91
C LEU A 357 -45.12 -2.90 -8.96
N ARG A 358 -45.61 -4.13 -8.74
CA ARG A 358 -46.60 -4.79 -9.62
C ARG A 358 -48.02 -4.22 -9.46
N LEU A 359 -48.38 -3.72 -8.29
CA LEU A 359 -49.65 -3.01 -8.04
C LEU A 359 -49.67 -1.59 -8.65
N VAL A 360 -48.58 -1.15 -9.28
CA VAL A 360 -48.44 0.21 -9.85
C VAL A 360 -48.62 0.26 -11.39
N ASN A 361 -48.82 -0.85 -12.10
CA ASN A 361 -49.11 -0.83 -13.56
C ASN A 361 -50.64 -0.94 -13.79
N GLU A 362 -51.34 -0.09 -14.57
CA GLU A 362 -51.22 0.02 -16.04
C GLU A 362 -51.82 1.31 -16.68
N SER A 363 -52.13 2.41 -15.98
CA SER A 363 -53.03 3.45 -16.56
C SER A 363 -52.49 4.86 -16.81
N LYS A 364 -51.24 5.20 -16.50
CA LYS A 364 -50.62 6.48 -16.91
C LYS A 364 -49.14 6.24 -17.13
N TRP A 365 -48.52 6.94 -18.09
CA TRP A 365 -47.07 7.06 -18.36
C TRP A 365 -46.52 6.54 -19.71
N ILE A 366 -47.29 5.89 -20.59
CA ILE A 366 -46.82 5.60 -21.98
C ILE A 366 -47.39 6.61 -23.00
N SER A 367 -47.37 7.92 -22.70
CA SER A 367 -47.77 8.92 -23.70
C SER A 367 -47.03 10.26 -23.55
N GLY A 368 -45.70 10.23 -23.42
CA GLY A 368 -44.96 11.49 -23.30
C GLY A 368 -43.45 11.51 -23.54
N ILE A 369 -42.81 10.49 -24.13
CA ILE A 369 -41.34 10.52 -24.38
C ILE A 369 -40.95 10.05 -25.80
N TRP A 370 -41.92 9.89 -26.72
CA TRP A 370 -41.60 9.76 -28.15
C TRP A 370 -42.55 10.67 -28.93
N GLY A 371 -42.12 11.92 -29.15
CA GLY A 371 -42.70 12.79 -30.14
C GLY A 371 -41.96 12.58 -31.46
N ASP A 372 -42.63 11.93 -32.41
CA ASP A 372 -42.33 12.09 -33.83
C ASP A 372 -42.84 13.47 -34.30
N ALA A 373 -42.03 14.11 -35.15
CA ALA A 373 -42.18 15.39 -35.86
C ALA A 373 -41.72 16.68 -35.15
#